data_AF-A0AAJ2G930-F1
#
_entry.id   AF-A0AAJ2G930-F1
#
_cell.length_a   1.000
_cell.length_b   1.000
_cell.length_c   1.000
_cell.angle_alpha   90.00
_cell.angle_beta   90.00
_cell.angle_gamma   90.00
#
_symmetry.space_group_name_H-M   'P 1'
#
loop_
_entity.id
_entity.type
_entity.pdbx_description
1 polymer ?
#
loop_
_entity_poly.entity_id
_entity_poly.type
_entity_poly.pdbx_seq_one_letter_code
_entity_poly.pdbx_strand_id
1 'polypeptide(L)'
;MKAIVMFVIAVLLAGCKKDEIDPRQAILGKWENFYVGNGEYRPPIEDSLGYWHFLPDSVLLEYDYSTKKTLEKKYWIDSLLHVGIQREDGFWLTLQYSPKFYADTMELHVEHASAIFYVSKWKRIN
;
A
#
# COMPACT_ATOMS: atom_id res chain seq x y z
N MET A 1 30.37 -0.82 39.96
CA MET A 1 29.46 0.30 39.62
C MET A 1 29.62 0.81 38.19
N LYS A 2 30.82 1.24 37.74
CA LYS A 2 31.01 1.79 36.38
C LYS A 2 30.60 0.83 35.23
N ALA A 3 30.82 -0.47 35.38
CA ALA A 3 30.44 -1.47 34.38
C ALA A 3 28.92 -1.68 34.24
N ILE A 4 28.17 -1.57 35.34
CA ILE A 4 26.70 -1.73 35.36
C ILE A 4 26.03 -0.55 34.66
N VAL A 5 26.55 0.67 34.87
CA VAL A 5 26.05 1.88 34.21
C VAL A 5 26.26 1.83 32.68
N MET A 6 27.39 1.29 32.21
CA MET A 6 27.62 1.09 30.77
C MET A 6 26.66 0.09 30.13
N PHE A 7 26.30 -0.99 30.84
CA PHE A 7 25.38 -2.00 30.34
C PHE A 7 23.95 -1.45 30.19
N VAL A 8 23.48 -0.64 31.15
CA VAL A 8 22.15 -0.02 31.11
C VAL A 8 22.04 1.00 29.96
N ILE A 9 23.10 1.75 29.65
CA ILE A 9 23.13 2.69 28.53
C ILE A 9 23.12 1.95 27.17
N ALA A 10 23.79 0.80 27.07
CA ALA A 10 23.80 0.00 25.84
C ALA A 10 22.43 -0.61 25.51
N VAL A 11 21.64 -1.00 26.51
CA VAL A 11 20.28 -1.55 26.32
C VAL A 11 19.28 -0.45 25.93
N LEU A 12 19.49 0.80 26.37
CA LEU A 12 18.66 1.95 25.97
C LEU A 12 18.94 2.42 24.53
N LEU A 13 20.16 2.25 24.02
CA LEU A 13 20.53 2.55 22.62
C LEU A 13 20.10 1.44 21.64
N ALA A 14 19.79 0.25 22.14
CA ALA A 14 19.10 -0.81 21.39
C ALA A 14 17.58 -0.59 21.34
N GLY A 15 17.09 0.58 21.79
CA GLY A 15 15.71 1.00 21.66
C GLY A 15 15.25 0.91 20.21
N CYS A 16 14.40 -0.07 19.94
CA CYS A 16 13.58 -0.27 18.74
C CYS A 16 14.06 0.51 17.51
N LYS A 17 14.98 -0.07 16.73
CA LYS A 17 14.79 0.06 15.28
C LYS A 17 13.46 -0.60 15.01
N LYS A 18 12.40 0.21 14.92
CA LYS A 18 11.12 -0.22 14.37
C LYS A 18 11.51 -0.79 13.01
N ASP A 19 11.49 -2.12 12.86
CA ASP A 19 11.94 -2.77 11.64
C ASP A 19 11.28 -2.04 10.47
N GLU A 20 12.10 -1.30 9.73
CA GLU A 20 11.61 -0.48 8.63
C GLU A 20 11.27 -1.49 7.54
N ILE A 21 10.00 -1.89 7.51
CA ILE A 21 9.53 -2.89 6.56
C ILE A 21 9.72 -2.28 5.17
N ASP A 22 10.56 -2.92 4.35
CA ASP A 22 10.74 -2.54 2.95
C ASP A 22 9.35 -2.45 2.29
N PRO A 23 8.94 -1.27 1.77
CA PRO A 23 7.67 -1.08 1.08
C PRO A 23 7.38 -2.12 0.00
N ARG A 24 8.43 -2.63 -0.67
CA ARG A 24 8.31 -3.69 -1.69
C ARG A 24 7.89 -5.03 -1.12
N GLN A 25 8.24 -5.30 0.13
CA GLN A 25 7.78 -6.49 0.85
C GLN A 25 6.42 -6.24 1.51
N ALA A 26 6.22 -5.04 2.08
CA ALA A 26 5.00 -4.68 2.78
C ALA A 26 3.75 -4.79 1.88
N ILE A 27 3.87 -4.40 0.61
CA ILE A 27 2.74 -4.36 -0.32
C ILE A 27 2.27 -5.74 -0.80
N LEU A 28 3.10 -6.78 -0.74
CA LEU A 28 2.78 -8.08 -1.32
C LEU A 28 1.52 -8.69 -0.72
N GLY A 29 0.78 -9.45 -1.52
CA GLY A 29 -0.47 -10.12 -1.13
C GLY A 29 -1.73 -9.35 -1.53
N LYS A 30 -2.88 -9.77 -0.99
CA LYS A 30 -4.20 -9.25 -1.34
C LYS A 30 -4.65 -8.15 -0.40
N TRP A 31 -5.28 -7.13 -0.97
CA TRP A 31 -5.76 -5.94 -0.28
C TRP A 31 -7.15 -5.56 -0.75
N GLU A 32 -8.04 -5.33 0.20
CA GLU A 32 -9.42 -4.94 -0.05
C GLU A 32 -9.62 -3.50 0.39
N ASN A 33 -10.18 -2.66 -0.49
CA ASN A 33 -10.45 -1.27 -0.16
C ASN A 33 -11.67 -1.18 0.77
N PHE A 34 -11.55 -0.40 1.84
CA PHE A 34 -12.66 -0.16 2.78
C PHE A 34 -12.94 1.33 3.00
N TYR A 35 -12.17 2.22 2.37
CA TYR A 35 -12.36 3.66 2.48
C TYR A 35 -11.78 4.39 1.28
N VAL A 36 -12.49 5.41 0.81
CA VAL A 36 -12.04 6.40 -0.18
C VAL A 36 -12.57 7.78 0.23
N GLY A 37 -11.71 8.80 0.26
CA GLY A 37 -12.10 10.16 0.68
C GLY A 37 -10.99 11.21 0.54
N ASN A 38 -11.23 12.40 1.10
CA ASN A 38 -10.33 13.56 1.05
C ASN A 38 -9.85 14.01 2.45
N GLY A 39 -9.76 13.08 3.41
CA GLY A 39 -9.41 13.39 4.79
C GLY A 39 -10.59 13.83 5.67
N GLU A 40 -11.72 14.20 5.08
CA GLU A 40 -13.00 14.30 5.80
C GLU A 40 -13.55 12.91 6.15
N TYR A 41 -14.21 12.79 7.31
CA TYR A 41 -14.81 11.53 7.73
C TYR A 41 -15.89 11.09 6.74
N ARG A 42 -15.70 9.91 6.16
CA ARG A 42 -16.70 9.19 5.38
C ARG A 42 -16.92 7.83 6.02
N PRO A 43 -18.16 7.31 6.00
CA PRO A 43 -18.41 5.94 6.44
C PRO A 43 -17.54 4.97 5.62
N PRO A 44 -17.04 3.89 6.23
CA PRO A 44 -16.38 2.81 5.52
C PRO A 44 -17.27 2.26 4.40
N ILE A 45 -16.63 1.73 3.36
CA ILE A 45 -17.32 0.99 2.29
C ILE A 45 -17.77 -0.34 2.89
N GLU A 46 -19.08 -0.55 2.98
CA GLU A 46 -19.67 -1.77 3.54
C GLU A 46 -19.43 -2.98 2.63
N ASP A 47 -19.67 -2.80 1.33
CA ASP A 47 -19.43 -3.82 0.30
C ASP A 47 -18.26 -3.40 -0.60
N SER A 48 -17.09 -4.02 -0.40
CA SER A 48 -15.95 -3.77 -1.29
C SER A 48 -16.29 -4.17 -2.72
N LEU A 49 -15.80 -3.40 -3.69
CA LEU A 49 -15.96 -3.68 -5.12
C LEU A 49 -15.03 -4.80 -5.60
N GLY A 50 -14.00 -5.13 -4.82
CA GLY A 50 -12.96 -6.05 -5.24
C GLY A 50 -11.69 -6.04 -4.37
N TYR A 51 -10.62 -6.63 -4.89
CA TYR A 51 -9.30 -6.60 -4.27
C TYR A 51 -8.17 -6.35 -5.26
N TRP A 52 -7.05 -5.87 -4.73
CA TRP A 52 -5.76 -5.76 -5.40
C TRP A 52 -4.82 -6.84 -4.87
N HIS A 53 -4.20 -7.62 -5.76
CA HIS A 53 -3.22 -8.63 -5.40
C HIS A 53 -1.86 -8.32 -6.02
N PHE A 54 -0.93 -7.91 -5.17
CA PHE A 54 0.44 -7.59 -5.55
C PHE A 54 1.31 -8.84 -5.50
N LEU A 55 1.78 -9.27 -6.68
CA LEU A 55 2.66 -10.43 -6.84
C LEU A 55 4.14 -10.03 -6.84
N PRO A 56 5.07 -10.91 -6.46
CA PRO A 56 6.50 -10.59 -6.37
C PRO A 56 7.16 -10.18 -7.71
N ASP A 57 6.55 -10.50 -8.84
CA ASP A 57 7.05 -10.26 -10.20
C ASP A 57 6.56 -8.93 -10.81
N SER A 58 6.20 -7.95 -9.96
CA SER A 58 5.68 -6.64 -10.38
C SER A 58 4.34 -6.69 -11.12
N VAL A 59 3.60 -7.80 -10.98
CA VAL A 59 2.22 -7.95 -11.47
C VAL A 59 1.23 -7.57 -10.38
N LEU A 60 0.27 -6.73 -10.74
CA LEU A 60 -0.90 -6.43 -9.93
C LEU A 60 -2.14 -7.05 -10.59
N LEU A 61 -2.86 -7.88 -9.85
CA LEU A 61 -4.16 -8.38 -10.26
C LEU A 61 -5.25 -7.60 -9.53
N GLU A 62 -6.10 -6.91 -10.28
CA GLU A 62 -7.30 -6.26 -9.77
C GLU A 62 -8.51 -7.14 -10.07
N TYR A 63 -9.13 -7.68 -9.02
CA TYR A 63 -10.31 -8.54 -9.15
C TYR A 63 -11.57 -7.78 -8.77
N ASP A 64 -12.57 -7.80 -9.65
CA ASP A 64 -13.87 -7.18 -9.42
C ASP A 64 -14.90 -8.24 -9.00
N TYR A 65 -15.52 -8.05 -7.83
CA TYR A 65 -16.47 -9.01 -7.28
C TYR A 65 -17.80 -9.09 -8.03
N SER A 66 -18.22 -8.02 -8.70
CA SER A 66 -19.49 -7.97 -9.41
C SER A 66 -19.42 -8.72 -10.75
N THR A 67 -18.35 -8.49 -11.49
CA THR A 67 -18.13 -9.03 -12.84
C THR A 67 -17.36 -10.34 -12.84
N LYS A 68 -16.72 -10.70 -11.71
CA LYS A 68 -15.82 -11.86 -11.56
C LYS A 68 -14.65 -11.83 -12.54
N LYS A 69 -14.25 -10.64 -12.99
CA LYS A 69 -13.13 -10.45 -13.91
C LYS A 69 -11.89 -9.99 -13.16
N THR A 70 -10.74 -10.40 -13.68
CA THR A 70 -9.43 -9.93 -13.24
C THR A 70 -8.82 -9.07 -14.33
N LEU A 71 -8.34 -7.88 -13.96
CA LEU A 71 -7.51 -7.03 -14.80
C LEU A 71 -6.06 -7.14 -14.34
N GLU A 72 -5.16 -7.47 -15.27
CA GLU A 72 -3.72 -7.41 -15.00
C GLU A 72 -3.19 -5.99 -15.20
N LYS A 73 -2.38 -5.54 -14.25
CA LYS A 73 -1.63 -4.28 -14.26
C LYS A 73 -0.18 -4.56 -13.90
N LYS A 74 0.70 -3.59 -14.13
CA LYS A 74 2.06 -3.59 -13.56
C LYS A 74 2.14 -2.63 -12.39
N TYR A 75 3.02 -2.92 -11.46
CA TYR A 75 3.34 -1.99 -10.38
C TYR A 75 4.84 -1.98 -10.08
N TRP A 76 5.33 -0.89 -9.51
CA TRP A 76 6.68 -0.82 -8.95
C TRP A 76 6.72 0.21 -7.81
N ILE A 77 7.71 0.08 -6.93
CA ILE A 77 7.90 0.99 -5.79
C ILE A 77 9.33 1.54 -5.77
N ASP A 78 9.40 2.87 -5.84
CA ASP A 78 10.58 3.67 -5.51
C ASP A 78 10.28 4.50 -4.23
N SER A 79 10.21 5.83 -4.32
CA SER A 79 9.60 6.68 -3.29
C SER A 79 8.07 6.64 -3.31
N LEU A 80 7.48 6.33 -4.47
CA LEU A 80 6.04 6.21 -4.67
C LEU A 80 5.69 4.79 -5.13
N LEU A 81 4.46 4.38 -4.87
CA LEU A 81 3.85 3.25 -5.54
C LEU A 81 3.31 3.71 -6.89
N HIS A 82 3.76 3.07 -7.96
CA HIS A 82 3.27 3.28 -9.30
C HIS A 82 2.43 2.09 -9.71
N VAL A 83 1.25 2.34 -10.25
CA VAL A 83 0.37 1.31 -10.82
C VAL A 83 0.04 1.71 -12.24
N GLY A 84 0.38 0.85 -13.20
CA GLY A 84 0.31 1.15 -14.62
C GLY A 84 -0.47 0.12 -15.42
N ILE A 85 -1.20 0.59 -16.43
CA ILE A 85 -1.70 -0.24 -17.53
C ILE A 85 -1.13 0.30 -18.85
N GLN A 86 -0.61 -0.60 -19.68
CA GLN A 86 -0.15 -0.25 -21.01
C GLN A 86 -1.31 -0.35 -22.00
N ARG A 87 -1.50 0.70 -22.79
CA ARG A 87 -2.46 0.74 -23.89
C ARG A 87 -1.89 0.04 -25.12
N GLU A 88 -2.75 -0.26 -26.08
CA GLU A 88 -2.38 -0.91 -27.36
C GLU A 88 -1.35 -0.12 -28.16
N ASP A 89 -1.34 1.22 -28.02
CA ASP A 89 -0.37 2.12 -28.67
C ASP A 89 1.00 2.18 -27.94
N GLY A 90 1.17 1.40 -26.88
CA GLY A 90 2.38 1.34 -26.07
C GLY A 90 2.44 2.41 -24.97
N PHE A 91 1.49 3.33 -24.89
CA PHE A 91 1.44 4.37 -23.86
C PHE A 91 1.07 3.80 -22.49
N TRP A 92 1.78 4.22 -21.44
CA TRP A 92 1.50 3.83 -20.07
C TRP A 92 0.58 4.84 -19.39
N LEU A 93 -0.59 4.37 -18.96
CA LEU A 93 -1.44 5.08 -18.01
C LEU A 93 -1.00 4.68 -16.60
N THR A 94 -0.33 5.59 -15.90
CA THR A 94 0.21 5.35 -14.56
C THR A 94 -0.47 6.23 -13.53
N LEU A 95 -0.90 5.61 -12.43
CA LEU A 95 -1.32 6.28 -11.20
C LEU A 95 -0.22 6.13 -10.16
N GLN A 96 0.05 7.21 -9.44
CA GLN A 96 1.11 7.29 -8.44
C GLN A 96 0.50 7.52 -7.07
N TYR A 97 1.05 6.85 -6.06
CA TYR A 97 0.58 6.94 -4.70
C TYR A 97 1.74 7.06 -3.72
N SER A 98 1.57 7.87 -2.67
CA SER A 98 2.39 7.80 -1.47
C SER A 98 1.82 6.72 -0.54
N PRO A 99 2.51 5.58 -0.35
CA PRO A 99 2.01 4.49 0.50
C PRO A 99 2.42 4.67 1.96
N LYS A 100 1.52 4.34 2.88
CA LYS A 100 1.81 4.14 4.30
C LYS A 100 1.33 2.75 4.71
N PHE A 101 2.26 1.93 5.19
CA PHE A 101 1.96 0.56 5.62
C PHE A 101 1.82 0.48 7.15
N TYR A 102 0.82 -0.26 7.58
CA TYR A 102 0.58 -0.69 8.96
C TYR A 102 0.58 -2.23 9.00
N ALA A 103 0.32 -2.82 10.17
CA ALA A 103 0.40 -4.28 10.34
C ALA A 103 -0.56 -5.04 9.41
N ASP A 104 -1.81 -4.59 9.31
CA ASP A 104 -2.90 -5.21 8.58
C ASP A 104 -3.60 -4.26 7.60
N THR A 105 -3.17 -3.01 7.57
CA THR A 105 -3.79 -1.95 6.76
C THR A 105 -2.75 -1.16 5.98
N MET A 106 -3.20 -0.53 4.91
CA MET A 106 -2.42 0.35 4.06
C MET A 106 -3.24 1.60 3.76
N GLU A 107 -2.60 2.75 3.75
CA GLU A 107 -3.16 4.01 3.28
C GLU A 107 -2.40 4.43 2.01
N LEU A 108 -3.14 4.76 0.96
CA LEU A 108 -2.58 5.27 -0.29
C LEU A 108 -3.11 6.70 -0.50
N HIS A 109 -2.19 7.64 -0.68
CA HIS A 109 -2.51 9.00 -1.09
C HIS A 109 -2.17 9.19 -2.57
N VAL A 110 -3.11 9.64 -3.39
CA VAL A 110 -2.89 9.89 -4.82
C VAL A 110 -1.94 11.07 -4.99
N GLU A 111 -0.90 10.87 -5.79
CA GLU A 111 0.07 11.88 -6.16
C GLU A 111 -0.03 12.19 -7.65
N HIS A 112 0.26 13.46 -8.01
CA HIS A 112 0.43 13.90 -9.40
C HIS A 112 -0.76 13.63 -10.34
N ALA A 113 -1.96 13.45 -9.81
CA ALA A 113 -3.19 13.25 -10.58
C ALA A 113 -4.36 14.04 -9.97
N SER A 114 -5.26 14.51 -10.85
CA SER A 114 -6.53 15.12 -10.43
C SER A 114 -7.54 14.02 -10.10
N ALA A 115 -7.63 13.65 -8.83
CA ALA A 115 -8.59 12.67 -8.36
C ALA A 115 -9.79 13.34 -7.68
N ILE A 116 -10.96 12.70 -7.76
CA ILE A 116 -12.14 13.09 -6.95
C ILE A 116 -11.85 12.84 -5.46
N PHE A 117 -11.15 11.74 -5.19
CA PHE A 117 -10.71 11.34 -3.86
C PHE A 117 -9.20 11.07 -3.84
N TYR A 118 -8.50 11.69 -2.89
CA TYR A 118 -7.04 11.59 -2.80
C TYR A 118 -6.57 10.51 -1.83
N VAL A 119 -7.39 10.08 -0.86
CA VAL A 119 -7.02 9.08 0.15
C VAL A 119 -7.82 7.81 -0.06
N SER A 120 -7.15 6.67 0.01
CA SER A 120 -7.80 5.36 0.11
C SER A 120 -7.16 4.50 1.21
N LYS A 121 -7.96 3.69 1.90
CA LYS A 121 -7.47 2.73 2.91
C LYS A 121 -7.86 1.31 2.56
N TRP A 122 -6.94 0.41 2.85
CA TRP A 122 -6.96 -0.96 2.40
C TRP A 122 -6.66 -1.89 3.57
N LYS A 123 -7.38 -2.99 3.66
CA LYS A 123 -7.15 -4.05 4.66
C LYS A 123 -6.59 -5.27 3.96
N ARG A 124 -5.65 -5.96 4.60
CA ARG A 124 -5.11 -7.22 4.09
C ARG A 124 -6.18 -8.31 4.14
N ILE A 125 -6.25 -9.16 3.12
CA ILE A 125 -7.14 -10.33 3.07
C ILE A 125 -6.34 -11.59 2.73
N ASN A 126 -6.84 -12.77 3.13
CA ASN A 126 -6.19 -14.07 2.92
C ASN A 126 -6.40 -14.62 1.50
#